data_AF-T1PPE5-F1
#
_entry.id   AF-T1PPE5-F1
#
_cell.length_a   1.000
_cell.length_b   1.000
_cell.length_c   1.000
_cell.angle_alpha   90.00
_cell.angle_beta   90.00
_cell.angle_gamma   90.00
#
_symmetry.space_group_name_H-M   'P 1'
#
loop_
_entity.id
_entity.type
_entity.pdbx_description
1 polymer ?
#
loop_
_entity_poly.entity_id
_entity_poly.type
_entity_poly.pdbx_seq_one_letter_code
_entity_poly.pdbx_strand_id
1 'polypeptide(L)'
;MEPEDVDEDERDLVYVIPKNCLYNKVYFSKDFSYYVQECLGPESPSVYLVETQTNLKTMVLNAGDSLRNRLMQYALPQIRTFNVEIRHGFHAQVKLFLPPGMKEDEEVAFPLILQIDASPGSQLVSERFQVTWNWYLSSQRSFLVAQIDGRGSGYQGELLRTQVHGKLGTVEIED
;
A
#
# COMPACT_ATOMS: atom_id res chain seq x y z
N MET A 1 15.89 -47.78 -30.79
CA MET A 1 14.74 -46.99 -31.24
C MET A 1 14.27 -46.25 -30.00
N GLU A 2 14.91 -45.12 -29.75
CA GLU A 2 14.53 -44.20 -28.68
C GLU A 2 13.24 -43.50 -29.13
N PRO A 3 12.24 -43.32 -28.24
CA PRO A 3 11.22 -42.33 -28.46
C PRO A 3 11.69 -41.01 -27.83
N GLU A 4 12.10 -40.13 -28.74
CA GLU A 4 11.89 -38.69 -28.82
C GLU A 4 11.56 -37.90 -27.54
N ASP A 5 12.44 -36.94 -27.27
CA ASP A 5 12.29 -35.81 -26.37
C ASP A 5 10.92 -35.12 -26.57
N VAL A 6 10.12 -35.05 -25.51
CA VAL A 6 8.90 -34.23 -25.47
C VAL A 6 9.20 -32.97 -24.67
N ASP A 7 8.96 -31.84 -25.32
CA ASP A 7 9.23 -30.45 -24.96
C ASP A 7 9.14 -30.05 -23.48
N GLU A 8 10.12 -29.26 -23.06
CA GLU A 8 10.36 -28.74 -21.70
C GLU A 8 9.52 -27.48 -21.34
N ASP A 9 8.42 -27.18 -22.05
CA ASP A 9 7.82 -25.83 -22.01
C ASP A 9 6.28 -25.79 -21.83
N GLU A 10 5.78 -26.37 -20.74
CA GLU A 10 4.44 -26.06 -20.23
C GLU A 10 4.38 -26.29 -18.71
N ARG A 11 5.21 -25.56 -17.96
CA ARG A 11 4.94 -25.40 -16.53
C ARG A 11 3.75 -24.47 -16.41
N ASP A 12 2.60 -25.01 -16.03
CA ASP A 12 1.50 -24.26 -15.44
C ASP A 12 2.08 -23.27 -14.42
N LEU A 13 2.24 -22.01 -14.84
CA LEU A 13 2.62 -20.93 -13.94
C LEU A 13 1.41 -20.72 -13.04
N VAL A 14 1.41 -21.41 -11.90
CA VAL A 14 0.41 -21.21 -10.84
C VAL A 14 0.66 -19.82 -10.26
N TYR A 15 0.05 -18.82 -10.87
CA TYR A 15 0.12 -17.44 -10.42
C TYR A 15 -0.50 -17.32 -9.03
N VAL A 16 0.23 -16.72 -8.08
CA VAL A 16 -0.28 -16.51 -6.72
C VAL A 16 -1.09 -15.22 -6.68
N ILE A 17 -2.40 -15.36 -6.87
CA ILE A 17 -3.35 -14.24 -6.75
C ILE A 17 -3.28 -13.68 -5.31
N PRO A 18 -2.97 -12.38 -5.10
CA PRO A 18 -3.05 -11.72 -3.81
C PRO A 18 -4.44 -11.91 -3.20
N LYS A 19 -4.46 -12.37 -1.95
CA LYS A 19 -5.72 -12.51 -1.20
C LYS A 19 -6.16 -11.20 -0.57
N ASN A 20 -5.22 -10.26 -0.35
CA ASN A 20 -5.48 -9.00 0.32
C ASN A 20 -5.26 -7.83 -0.65
N CYS A 21 -6.36 -7.30 -1.21
CA CYS A 21 -6.33 -6.14 -2.09
C CYS A 21 -7.17 -5.00 -1.52
N LEU A 22 -6.51 -4.01 -0.92
CA LEU A 22 -7.17 -2.93 -0.18
C LEU A 22 -7.16 -1.60 -0.95
N TYR A 23 -6.34 -1.47 -2.00
CA TYR A 23 -6.33 -0.31 -2.89
C TYR A 23 -6.57 -0.74 -4.33
N ASN A 24 -7.70 -0.33 -4.92
CA ASN A 24 -8.15 -0.80 -6.23
C ASN A 24 -8.34 0.36 -7.20
N LYS A 25 -8.05 0.11 -8.48
CA LYS A 25 -8.47 0.95 -9.59
C LYS A 25 -9.15 0.07 -10.64
N VAL A 26 -10.28 0.53 -11.17
CA VAL A 26 -11.15 -0.29 -12.04
C VAL A 26 -11.45 0.46 -13.33
N TYR A 27 -11.44 -0.26 -14.45
CA TYR A 27 -11.84 0.25 -15.76
C TYR A 27 -12.80 -0.72 -16.42
N PHE A 28 -14.00 -0.25 -16.77
CA PHE A 28 -15.03 -1.08 -17.39
C PHE A 28 -14.85 -1.17 -18.92
N SER A 29 -15.28 -2.28 -19.50
CA SER A 29 -15.55 -2.38 -20.93
C SER A 29 -16.68 -1.42 -21.33
N LYS A 30 -16.79 -1.09 -22.62
CA LYS A 30 -17.80 -0.14 -23.12
C LYS A 30 -19.24 -0.56 -22.85
N ASP A 31 -19.47 -1.87 -22.81
CA ASP A 31 -20.75 -2.52 -22.58
C ASP A 31 -20.90 -3.02 -21.12
N PHE A 32 -19.92 -2.73 -20.25
CA PHE A 32 -19.87 -3.15 -18.84
C PHE A 32 -19.90 -4.66 -18.59
N SER A 33 -19.74 -5.51 -19.60
CA SER A 33 -19.70 -6.97 -19.44
C SER A 33 -18.45 -7.43 -18.68
N TYR A 34 -17.35 -6.68 -18.78
CA TYR A 34 -16.11 -6.94 -18.08
C TYR A 34 -15.54 -5.67 -17.45
N TYR A 35 -14.62 -5.85 -16.53
CA TYR A 35 -13.75 -4.78 -16.06
C TYR A 35 -12.31 -5.27 -15.83
N VAL A 36 -11.36 -4.35 -15.99
CA VAL A 36 -9.97 -4.54 -15.58
C VAL A 36 -9.83 -4.07 -14.14
N GLN A 37 -9.43 -4.98 -13.25
CA GLN A 37 -9.08 -4.68 -11.87
C GLN A 37 -7.57 -4.50 -11.74
N GLU A 38 -7.12 -3.28 -11.48
CA GLU A 38 -5.78 -3.02 -10.97
C GLU A 38 -5.81 -3.07 -9.44
N CYS A 39 -5.27 -4.15 -8.87
CA CYS A 39 -4.97 -4.22 -7.47
C CYS A 39 -3.62 -3.54 -7.21
N LEU A 40 -3.62 -2.44 -6.46
CA LEU A 40 -2.47 -1.57 -6.27
C LEU A 40 -1.87 -1.63 -4.86
N GLY A 41 -2.32 -2.54 -4.01
CA GLY A 41 -1.74 -2.77 -2.68
C GLY A 41 -2.67 -3.44 -1.68
N PRO A 42 -2.16 -3.79 -0.48
CA PRO A 42 -0.81 -3.47 0.01
C PRO A 42 0.29 -4.41 -0.51
N GLU A 43 -0.08 -5.54 -1.11
CA GLU A 43 0.87 -6.45 -1.76
C GLU A 43 1.38 -5.89 -3.11
N SER A 44 2.34 -6.59 -3.72
CA SER A 44 2.82 -6.24 -5.07
C SER A 44 1.65 -6.07 -6.04
N PRO A 45 1.59 -4.96 -6.80
CA PRO A 45 0.47 -4.68 -7.69
C PRO A 45 0.23 -5.79 -8.71
N SER A 46 -1.03 -6.01 -9.04
CA SER A 46 -1.48 -7.04 -9.97
C SER A 46 -2.73 -6.60 -10.73
N VAL A 47 -2.95 -7.19 -11.90
CA VAL A 47 -3.97 -6.79 -12.86
C VAL A 47 -4.74 -8.00 -13.37
N TYR A 48 -6.06 -7.91 -13.34
CA TYR A 48 -6.98 -8.99 -13.72
C TYR A 48 -8.03 -8.49 -14.70
N LEU A 49 -8.47 -9.36 -15.62
CA LEU A 49 -9.74 -9.21 -16.31
C LEU A 49 -10.81 -9.94 -15.49
N VAL A 50 -11.93 -9.26 -15.26
CA VAL A 50 -13.01 -9.76 -14.40
C VAL A 50 -14.33 -9.65 -15.15
N GLU A 51 -15.13 -10.71 -15.12
CA GLU A 51 -16.51 -10.68 -15.61
C GLU A 51 -17.39 -9.94 -14.59
N THR A 52 -18.10 -8.90 -15.03
CA THR A 52 -18.85 -8.03 -14.12
C THR A 52 -20.00 -8.76 -13.43
N GLN A 53 -20.69 -9.66 -14.13
CA GLN A 53 -21.90 -10.32 -13.60
C GLN A 53 -21.59 -11.29 -12.46
N THR A 54 -20.53 -12.08 -12.61
CA THR A 54 -20.15 -13.14 -11.67
C THR A 54 -19.07 -12.71 -10.70
N ASN A 55 -18.40 -11.58 -10.99
CA ASN A 55 -17.20 -11.12 -10.30
C ASN A 55 -16.03 -12.13 -10.36
N LEU A 56 -16.04 -13.01 -11.37
CA LEU A 56 -15.01 -14.02 -11.56
C LEU A 56 -13.84 -13.44 -12.36
N LYS A 57 -12.63 -13.62 -11.83
CA LYS A 57 -11.39 -13.29 -12.54
C LYS A 57 -11.21 -14.28 -13.69
N THR A 58 -11.48 -13.83 -14.91
CA THR A 58 -11.42 -14.66 -16.11
C THR A 58 -10.01 -14.79 -16.66
N MET A 59 -9.16 -13.79 -16.44
CA MET A 59 -7.76 -13.80 -16.89
C MET A 59 -6.86 -13.02 -15.92
N VAL A 60 -5.64 -13.51 -15.75
CA VAL A 60 -4.56 -12.79 -15.09
C VAL A 60 -3.78 -12.02 -16.15
N LEU A 61 -3.88 -10.69 -16.13
CA LEU A 61 -3.13 -9.83 -17.07
C LEU A 61 -1.71 -9.56 -16.55
N ASN A 62 -1.55 -9.46 -15.23
CA ASN A 62 -0.26 -9.37 -14.55
C ASN A 62 -0.39 -9.83 -13.09
N ALA A 63 0.30 -10.89 -12.67
CA ALA A 63 0.24 -11.38 -11.30
C ALA A 63 1.11 -10.58 -10.30
N GLY A 64 2.04 -9.75 -10.79
CA GLY A 64 3.01 -9.02 -9.97
C GLY A 64 4.19 -9.86 -9.48
N ASP A 65 4.35 -11.10 -9.95
CA ASP A 65 5.32 -12.06 -9.42
C ASP A 65 6.78 -11.64 -9.63
N SER A 66 7.10 -11.01 -10.77
CA SER A 66 8.46 -10.52 -11.03
C SER A 66 8.93 -9.54 -9.94
N LEU A 67 8.08 -8.57 -9.57
CA LEU A 67 8.36 -7.62 -8.51
C LEU A 67 8.37 -8.31 -7.14
N ARG A 68 7.40 -9.17 -6.85
CA ARG A 68 7.32 -9.93 -5.60
C ARG A 68 8.57 -10.76 -5.36
N ASN A 69 8.99 -11.56 -6.35
CA ASN A 69 10.17 -12.43 -6.27
C ASN A 69 11.46 -11.63 -6.09
N ARG A 70 11.53 -10.43 -6.69
CA ARG A 70 12.65 -9.51 -6.46
C ARG A 70 12.64 -8.95 -5.04
N LEU A 71 11.48 -8.57 -4.52
CA LEU A 71 11.35 -8.02 -3.16
C LEU A 71 11.63 -9.06 -2.07
N MET A 72 11.32 -10.34 -2.29
CA MET A 72 11.63 -11.44 -1.37
C MET A 72 13.13 -11.63 -1.12
N GLN A 73 13.99 -11.07 -1.98
CA GLN A 73 15.45 -11.10 -1.79
C GLN A 73 15.95 -10.03 -0.82
N TYR A 74 15.09 -9.12 -0.37
CA TYR A 74 15.43 -8.03 0.54
C TYR A 74 14.71 -8.18 1.88
N ALA A 75 15.35 -7.70 2.95
CA ALA A 75 14.70 -7.52 4.23
C ALA A 75 13.82 -6.26 4.18
N LEU A 76 12.53 -6.44 3.91
CA LEU A 76 11.56 -5.34 3.78
C LEU A 76 11.17 -4.75 5.14
N PRO A 77 10.77 -3.47 5.21
CA PRO A 77 10.32 -2.89 6.46
C PRO A 77 9.01 -3.55 6.93
N GLN A 78 8.80 -3.62 8.24
CA GLN A 78 7.49 -3.98 8.76
C GLN A 78 6.60 -2.75 8.71
N ILE A 79 5.48 -2.85 8.00
CA ILE A 79 4.56 -1.73 7.84
C ILE A 79 3.39 -1.91 8.79
N ARG A 80 3.05 -0.85 9.53
CA ARG A 80 1.88 -0.83 10.42
C ARG A 80 1.05 0.41 10.18
N THR A 81 -0.26 0.22 10.03
CA THR A 81 -1.22 1.31 9.91
C THR A 81 -2.15 1.25 11.12
N PHE A 82 -2.37 2.37 11.80
CA PHE A 82 -3.29 2.49 12.93
C PHE A 82 -3.81 3.92 13.08
N ASN A 83 -4.78 4.09 13.97
CA ASN A 83 -5.44 5.37 14.20
C ASN A 83 -5.03 5.92 15.56
N VAL A 84 -4.84 7.24 15.64
CA VAL A 84 -4.55 7.95 16.88
C VAL A 84 -5.66 8.98 17.10
N GLU A 85 -6.27 8.95 18.27
CA GLU A 85 -7.23 9.99 18.66
C GLU A 85 -6.50 11.32 18.88
N ILE A 86 -7.00 12.37 18.24
CA ILE A 86 -6.49 13.73 18.33
C ILE A 86 -7.58 14.66 18.91
N ARG A 87 -7.24 15.93 19.13
CA ARG A 87 -8.13 16.89 19.80
C ARG A 87 -9.50 16.97 19.11
N HIS A 88 -10.52 17.22 19.92
CA HIS A 88 -11.92 17.37 19.47
C HIS A 88 -12.51 16.09 18.86
N GLY A 89 -11.99 14.90 19.21
CA GLY A 89 -12.55 13.61 18.82
C GLY A 89 -12.25 13.20 17.37
N PHE A 90 -11.35 13.91 16.69
CA PHE A 90 -10.85 13.48 15.39
C PHE A 90 -9.86 12.33 15.54
N HIS A 91 -9.60 11.60 14.45
CA HIS A 91 -8.64 10.52 14.42
C HIS A 91 -7.66 10.74 13.27
N ALA A 92 -6.38 10.78 13.60
CA ALA A 92 -5.29 10.82 12.62
C ALA A 92 -4.96 9.40 12.17
N GLN A 93 -4.74 9.20 10.88
CA GLN A 93 -4.21 7.95 10.35
C GLN A 93 -2.68 7.98 10.43
N VAL A 94 -2.08 6.92 10.94
CA VAL A 94 -0.62 6.80 11.07
C VAL A 94 -0.14 5.57 10.35
N LYS A 95 0.93 5.71 9.57
CA LYS A 95 1.66 4.60 8.94
C LYS A 95 3.11 4.60 9.41
N LEU A 96 3.53 3.51 10.03
CA LEU A 96 4.90 3.29 10.47
C LEU A 96 5.61 2.30 9.55
N PHE A 97 6.84 2.65 9.20
CA PHE A 97 7.82 1.76 8.58
C PHE A 97 8.87 1.44 9.65
N LEU A 98 8.89 0.18 10.08
CA LEU A 98 9.78 -0.31 11.12
C LEU A 98 10.93 -1.11 10.50
N PRO A 99 12.12 -1.12 11.12
CA PRO A 99 13.21 -1.98 10.70
C PRO A 99 12.81 -3.46 10.62
N PRO A 100 13.36 -4.22 9.65
CA PRO A 100 13.12 -5.65 9.51
C PRO A 100 13.54 -6.37 10.80
N GLY A 101 12.66 -7.24 11.32
CA GLY A 101 12.95 -8.03 12.53
C GLY A 101 12.89 -7.26 13.86
N MET A 102 12.64 -5.95 13.86
CA MET A 102 12.39 -5.18 15.09
C MET A 102 11.22 -5.81 15.88
N LYS A 103 11.39 -5.92 17.19
CA LYS A 103 10.34 -6.40 18.10
C LYS A 103 9.69 -5.23 18.84
N GLU A 104 8.45 -5.42 19.28
CA GLU A 104 7.71 -4.37 20.02
C GLU A 104 8.26 -4.14 21.42
N ASP A 105 8.77 -5.20 22.06
CA ASP A 105 9.35 -5.20 23.40
C ASP A 105 10.85 -4.85 23.41
N GLU A 106 11.37 -4.35 22.28
CA GLU A 106 12.77 -4.00 22.14
C GLU A 106 13.08 -2.68 22.88
N GLU A 107 14.02 -2.72 23.83
CA GLU A 107 14.42 -1.54 24.63
C GLU A 107 15.39 -0.60 23.89
N VAL A 108 15.66 -0.86 22.61
CA VAL A 108 16.58 -0.05 21.79
C VAL A 108 15.85 1.15 21.22
N ALA A 109 16.42 2.34 21.42
CA ALA A 109 15.92 3.57 20.80
C ALA A 109 16.35 3.65 19.32
N PHE A 110 15.38 3.87 18.43
CA PHE A 110 15.61 4.10 17.01
C PHE A 110 15.31 5.56 16.64
N PRO A 111 16.10 6.18 15.74
CA PRO A 111 15.79 7.51 15.24
C PRO A 111 14.50 7.48 14.40
N LEU A 112 13.63 8.46 14.65
CA LEU A 112 12.37 8.64 13.92
C LEU A 112 12.48 9.77 12.90
N ILE A 113 12.05 9.50 11.68
CA ILE A 113 11.80 10.50 10.65
C ILE A 113 10.29 10.63 10.46
N LEU A 114 9.79 11.85 10.62
CA LEU A 114 8.40 12.18 10.32
C LEU A 114 8.29 12.69 8.88
N GLN A 115 7.60 11.93 8.04
CA GLN A 115 7.26 12.31 6.67
C GLN A 115 5.87 12.94 6.67
N ILE A 116 5.78 14.20 6.26
CA ILE A 116 4.55 14.99 6.28
C ILE A 116 4.19 15.42 4.85
N ASP A 117 2.91 15.37 4.51
CA ASP A 117 2.33 16.09 3.38
C ASP A 117 1.34 17.12 3.93
N ALA A 118 1.69 18.40 3.86
CA ALA A 118 0.86 19.50 4.38
C ALA A 118 -0.13 20.05 3.33
N SER A 119 -0.24 19.40 2.16
CA SER A 119 -1.14 19.84 1.11
C SER A 119 -2.60 19.63 1.53
N PRO A 120 -3.46 20.67 1.58
CA PRO A 120 -4.84 20.51 2.00
C PRO A 120 -5.61 19.50 1.12
N GLY A 121 -6.28 18.54 1.75
CA GLY A 121 -7.03 17.48 1.08
C GLY A 121 -6.18 16.35 0.49
N SER A 122 -4.86 16.37 0.67
CA SER A 122 -3.98 15.24 0.33
C SER A 122 -4.16 14.06 1.27
N GLN A 123 -3.61 12.91 0.90
CA GLN A 123 -3.59 11.70 1.74
C GLN A 123 -2.25 11.00 1.52
N LEU A 124 -1.47 10.91 2.59
CA LEU A 124 -0.18 10.23 2.59
C LEU A 124 -0.33 8.77 3.06
N VAL A 125 -1.19 8.51 4.03
CA VAL A 125 -1.47 7.19 4.61
C VAL A 125 -2.55 6.47 3.81
N SER A 126 -2.15 5.47 3.04
CA SER A 126 -3.06 4.59 2.29
C SER A 126 -2.51 3.18 2.16
N GLU A 127 -3.36 2.22 1.78
CA GLU A 127 -2.94 0.84 1.49
C GLU A 127 -2.31 0.65 0.11
N ARG A 128 -1.99 1.75 -0.60
CA ARG A 128 -1.31 1.69 -1.88
C ARG A 128 0.13 1.19 -1.70
N PHE A 129 0.51 0.22 -2.51
CA PHE A 129 1.88 -0.27 -2.60
C PHE A 129 2.78 0.80 -3.24
N GLN A 130 3.82 1.20 -2.52
CA GLN A 130 4.87 2.09 -3.01
C GLN A 130 6.19 1.77 -2.31
N VAL A 131 7.25 1.64 -3.11
CA VAL A 131 8.63 1.54 -2.62
C VAL A 131 9.29 2.89 -2.85
N THR A 132 9.60 3.60 -1.76
CA THR A 132 10.30 4.90 -1.83
C THR A 132 11.44 4.94 -0.82
N TRP A 133 12.05 6.10 -0.60
CA TRP A 133 13.21 6.27 0.28
C TRP A 133 12.97 5.80 1.71
N ASN A 134 11.72 5.85 2.19
CA ASN A 134 11.31 5.38 3.51
C ASN A 134 11.62 3.88 3.71
N TRP A 135 11.43 3.05 2.68
CA TRP A 135 11.77 1.64 2.73
C TRP A 135 13.27 1.44 2.93
N TYR A 136 14.10 2.19 2.22
CA TYR A 136 15.55 2.11 2.35
C TYR A 136 16.03 2.53 3.74
N LEU A 137 15.51 3.64 4.28
CA LEU A 137 15.92 4.12 5.60
C LEU A 137 15.53 3.14 6.71
N SER A 138 14.33 2.57 6.66
CA SER A 138 13.91 1.57 7.64
C SER A 138 14.65 0.25 7.48
N SER A 139 14.82 -0.23 6.25
CA SER A 139 15.43 -1.54 5.97
C SER A 139 16.93 -1.57 6.23
N GLN A 140 17.66 -0.55 5.75
CA GLN A 140 19.13 -0.58 5.70
C GLN A 140 19.78 0.31 6.76
N ARG A 141 19.06 1.32 7.26
CA ARG A 141 19.62 2.32 8.19
C ARG A 141 18.97 2.26 9.58
N SER A 142 18.02 1.35 9.78
CA SER A 142 17.32 1.16 11.04
C SER A 142 16.62 2.43 11.55
N PHE A 143 16.07 3.24 10.65
CA PHE A 143 15.22 4.38 11.03
C PHE A 143 13.76 3.94 11.12
N LEU A 144 13.04 4.49 12.09
CA LEU A 144 11.59 4.53 12.03
C LEU A 144 11.17 5.63 11.07
N VAL A 145 10.24 5.35 10.16
CA VAL A 145 9.61 6.40 9.37
C VAL A 145 8.12 6.40 9.69
N ALA A 146 7.60 7.56 10.10
CA ALA A 146 6.17 7.76 10.35
C ALA A 146 5.57 8.67 9.26
N GLN A 147 4.40 8.31 8.79
CA GLN A 147 3.53 9.15 7.98
C GLN A 147 2.25 9.40 8.78
N ILE A 148 1.76 10.64 8.78
CA ILE A 148 0.58 11.02 9.56
C ILE A 148 -0.34 11.85 8.66
N ASP A 149 -1.60 11.43 8.59
CA ASP A 149 -2.70 12.22 8.03
C ASP A 149 -3.59 12.69 9.19
N GLY A 150 -3.40 13.95 9.60
CA GLY A 150 -4.18 14.64 10.62
C GLY A 150 -5.33 15.46 10.02
N ARG A 151 -5.80 16.47 10.75
CA ARG A 151 -6.83 17.40 10.26
C ARG A 151 -6.35 18.15 9.02
N GLY A 152 -7.28 18.40 8.09
CA GLY A 152 -6.96 18.98 6.77
C GLY A 152 -6.63 17.95 5.69
N SER A 153 -6.30 16.70 6.05
CA SER A 153 -6.16 15.60 5.09
C SER A 153 -7.49 15.23 4.43
N GLY A 154 -7.40 14.54 3.30
CA GLY A 154 -8.54 14.08 2.50
C GLY A 154 -9.12 12.74 2.95
N TYR A 155 -10.17 12.30 2.25
CA TYR A 155 -10.72 10.94 2.33
C TYR A 155 -11.24 10.48 3.71
N GLN A 156 -11.31 11.37 4.71
CA GLN A 156 -11.89 11.11 6.04
C GLN A 156 -13.11 11.99 6.36
N GLY A 157 -13.74 12.56 5.32
CA GLY A 157 -14.95 13.37 5.44
C GLY A 157 -14.70 14.89 5.52
N GLU A 158 -15.74 15.66 5.21
CA GLU A 158 -15.62 17.11 5.03
C GLU A 158 -15.27 17.85 6.31
N LEU A 159 -15.78 17.36 7.45
CA LEU A 159 -15.54 17.98 8.75
C LEU A 159 -14.05 18.00 9.09
N LEU A 160 -13.33 16.91 8.84
CA LEU A 160 -11.89 16.81 9.08
C LEU A 160 -11.11 17.64 8.05
N ARG A 161 -11.48 17.56 6.77
CA ARG A 161 -10.83 18.27 5.67
C ARG A 161 -10.88 19.80 5.83
N THR A 162 -11.97 20.34 6.36
CA THR A 162 -12.19 21.80 6.45
C THR A 162 -11.62 22.44 7.71
N GLN A 163 -11.05 21.69 8.65
CA GLN A 163 -10.49 22.24 9.89
C GLN A 163 -9.35 23.25 9.64
N VAL A 164 -8.62 23.10 8.52
CA VAL A 164 -7.54 24.00 8.12
C VAL A 164 -8.04 25.27 7.41
N HIS A 165 -9.34 25.39 7.13
CA HIS A 165 -9.89 26.55 6.42
C HIS A 165 -9.65 27.85 7.21
N GLY A 166 -8.96 28.81 6.58
CA GLY A 166 -8.56 30.07 7.21
C GLY A 166 -7.49 29.94 8.30
N LYS A 167 -6.89 28.74 8.46
CA LYS A 167 -5.95 28.39 9.55
C LYS A 167 -4.77 27.53 9.06
N LEU A 168 -4.37 27.67 7.80
CA LEU A 168 -3.22 26.95 7.25
C LEU A 168 -1.94 27.26 8.04
N GLY A 169 -1.14 26.23 8.27
CA GLY A 169 0.10 26.25 9.04
C GLY A 169 -0.09 26.20 10.56
N THR A 170 -1.27 25.83 11.05
CA THR A 170 -1.55 25.83 12.51
C THR A 170 -2.12 24.51 12.99
N VAL A 171 -3.23 24.07 12.40
CA VAL A 171 -3.97 22.88 12.83
C VAL A 171 -3.17 21.62 12.50
N GLU A 172 -2.56 21.59 11.32
CA GLU A 172 -1.72 20.49 10.83
C GLU A 172 -0.34 20.42 11.51
N ILE A 173 0.10 21.49 12.17
CA ILE A 173 1.35 21.51 12.96
C ILE A 173 1.09 21.10 14.41
N GLU A 174 -0.13 21.33 14.90
CA GLU A 174 -0.58 20.89 16.22
C GLU A 174 -0.82 19.38 16.27
N ASP A 175 -1.31 18.81 15.17
CA ASP A 175 -1.52 17.36 14.99
C ASP A 175 -0.19 16.60 14.76
#